data_AF-A0A383YMS4-F1
#
_entry.id   AF-A0A383YMS4-F1
#
_cell.length_a   1.000
_cell.length_b   1.000
_cell.length_c   1.000
_cell.angle_alpha   90.00
_cell.angle_beta   90.00
_cell.angle_gamma   90.00
#
_symmetry.space_group_name_H-M   'P 1'
#
loop_
_entity.id
_entity.type
_entity.pdbx_description
1 polymer ?
#
loop_
_entity_poly.entity_id
_entity_poly.type
_entity_poly.pdbx_seq_one_letter_code
_entity_poly.pdbx_strand_id
1 'polypeptide(L)'
;MPKKVKPAGDGKEEGPVPCKQVKVEAAGGPSPLNLDSPSGLFESLISPIKTETFFKEFWEQKPLLIQRDDPVLATYYRSLFRLSDLKSLCSRGMYYGRDVNVCRCVNGKKKVLNKDGKVHFLQLRKDFDQKRATIQFHQPQRFKHELWRIQEKLECYFGSLVGSNVYITPAGSQGLPPHYDDVEVFILQLEGEKHWRLYHPTVPLAREYSLEAEDRIGRPAHEFTLKPGDLLYFPRGTIHQADTPSGLAHSTHVTISTYQSSSWGDFLLDTVSGLVFDTAKADVELRAGIPRQLLLDETREKMVYIYHSLKNRRETHMMGNEETESHGLRFPLSHIDALKQIWNSSAISVKDLKLTTDEEKQSLVLSLWTECLIQVV
;
A
#
# COMPACT_ATOMS: atom_id res chain seq x y z
N MET A 1 9.96 54.34 -30.87
CA MET A 1 9.56 55.68 -30.40
C MET A 1 8.49 55.53 -29.32
N PRO A 2 8.59 56.25 -28.19
CA PRO A 2 8.05 55.81 -26.91
C PRO A 2 6.84 56.62 -26.45
N LYS A 3 5.99 56.05 -25.58
CA LYS A 3 5.19 56.85 -24.63
C LYS A 3 5.54 56.45 -23.20
N LYS A 4 5.83 57.50 -22.44
CA LYS A 4 6.43 57.54 -21.11
C LYS A 4 5.45 57.14 -20.00
N VAL A 5 6.06 56.59 -18.97
CA VAL A 5 5.59 56.27 -17.61
C VAL A 5 5.37 57.54 -16.76
N LYS A 6 4.46 57.47 -15.77
CA LYS A 6 4.63 57.84 -14.33
C LYS A 6 3.27 57.90 -13.58
N PRO A 7 3.21 57.83 -12.22
CA PRO A 7 4.06 57.11 -11.26
C PRO A 7 3.25 56.35 -10.16
N ALA A 8 4.01 55.75 -9.24
CA ALA A 8 3.69 54.86 -8.12
C ALA A 8 2.50 55.18 -7.19
N GLY A 9 1.94 54.11 -6.60
CA GLY A 9 1.13 54.11 -5.38
C GLY A 9 1.45 52.87 -4.55
N ASP A 10 1.80 53.10 -3.29
CA ASP A 10 2.20 52.14 -2.25
C ASP A 10 1.08 51.17 -1.82
N GLY A 11 1.51 49.97 -1.43
CA GLY A 11 1.03 49.31 -0.20
C GLY A 11 -0.24 48.45 -0.29
N LYS A 12 -0.06 47.13 -0.36
CA LYS A 12 -0.47 46.17 0.69
C LYS A 12 -0.07 44.75 0.29
N GLU A 13 0.78 44.13 1.11
CA GLU A 13 0.96 42.68 1.13
C GLU A 13 -0.36 42.02 1.52
N GLU A 14 -0.95 41.24 0.62
CA GLU A 14 -2.01 40.30 0.96
C GLU A 14 -1.36 39.00 1.45
N GLY A 15 -1.49 38.75 2.76
CA GLY A 15 -1.09 37.47 3.36
C GLY A 15 -1.91 36.29 2.82
N PRO A 16 -1.44 35.05 3.03
CA PRO A 16 -2.11 33.88 2.49
C PRO A 16 -3.50 33.71 3.12
N VAL A 17 -4.51 33.68 2.25
CA VAL A 17 -5.91 33.41 2.60
C VAL A 17 -6.01 32.01 3.23
N PRO A 18 -6.65 31.86 4.41
CA PRO A 18 -6.80 30.56 5.04
C PRO A 18 -7.60 29.62 4.13
N CYS A 19 -7.03 28.45 3.85
CA CYS A 19 -7.68 27.38 3.12
C CYS A 19 -8.93 26.93 3.89
N LYS A 20 -10.11 27.37 3.45
CA LYS A 20 -11.39 26.90 3.98
C LYS A 20 -11.51 25.41 3.66
N GLN A 21 -11.31 24.56 4.67
CA GLN A 21 -11.66 23.15 4.60
C GLN A 21 -13.17 23.03 4.32
N VAL A 22 -13.49 22.63 3.09
CA VAL A 22 -14.84 22.24 2.72
C VAL A 22 -15.12 20.92 3.43
N LYS A 23 -15.97 20.97 4.45
CA LYS A 23 -16.48 19.80 5.17
C LYS A 23 -17.37 19.02 4.19
N VAL A 24 -16.79 18.03 3.52
CA VAL A 24 -17.56 17.06 2.72
C VAL A 24 -18.30 16.18 3.72
N GLU A 25 -19.62 16.32 3.79
CA GLU A 25 -20.48 15.46 4.60
C GLU A 25 -20.28 14.00 4.19
N ALA A 26 -19.76 13.20 5.13
CA ALA A 26 -19.65 11.76 4.98
C ALA A 26 -21.06 11.16 5.03
N ALA A 27 -21.61 10.82 3.86
CA ALA A 27 -22.72 9.90 3.79
C ALA A 27 -22.22 8.50 4.23
N GLY A 28 -22.45 8.13 5.49
CA GLY A 28 -22.03 6.82 5.99
C GLY A 28 -22.87 6.36 7.17
N GLY A 29 -23.60 5.24 7.00
CA GLY A 29 -24.05 4.44 8.13
C GLY A 29 -22.85 3.84 8.89
N PRO A 30 -23.05 3.15 10.02
CA PRO A 30 -21.96 2.56 10.80
C PRO A 30 -21.16 1.57 9.92
N SER A 31 -19.84 1.77 9.86
CA SER A 31 -18.92 0.85 9.19
C SER A 31 -18.95 -0.51 9.90
N PRO A 32 -19.11 -1.64 9.18
CA PRO A 32 -19.01 -2.96 9.80
C PRO A 32 -17.56 -3.31 10.18
N LEU A 33 -16.56 -2.60 9.65
CA LEU A 33 -15.17 -2.69 10.11
C LEU A 33 -14.90 -1.68 11.22
N ASN A 34 -14.16 -2.11 12.24
CA ASN A 34 -13.71 -1.24 13.33
C ASN A 34 -12.51 -0.41 12.86
N LEU A 35 -12.74 0.86 12.59
CA LEU A 35 -11.70 1.78 12.11
C LEU A 35 -11.15 2.69 13.23
N ASP A 36 -11.22 2.26 14.48
CA ASP A 36 -10.73 3.04 15.62
C ASP A 36 -9.21 2.91 15.77
N SER A 37 -8.65 1.70 15.63
CA SER A 37 -7.21 1.42 15.71
C SER A 37 -6.73 0.48 14.59
N PRO A 38 -5.41 0.41 14.31
CA PRO A 38 -4.85 -0.58 13.38
C PRO A 38 -5.24 -2.02 13.74
N SER A 39 -5.12 -2.40 15.02
CA SER A 39 -5.49 -3.73 15.51
C SER A 39 -6.99 -4.00 15.39
N GLY A 40 -7.83 -3.04 15.78
CA GLY A 40 -9.28 -3.17 15.67
C GLY A 40 -9.74 -3.36 14.22
N LEU A 41 -9.09 -2.68 13.26
CA LEU A 41 -9.37 -2.90 11.84
C LEU A 41 -9.03 -4.32 11.44
N PHE A 42 -7.81 -4.77 11.70
CA PHE A 42 -7.39 -6.08 11.25
C PHE A 42 -8.23 -7.20 11.88
N GLU A 43 -8.51 -7.12 13.18
CA GLU A 43 -9.41 -8.03 13.90
C GLU A 43 -10.80 -8.11 13.25
N SER A 44 -11.41 -6.96 12.96
CA SER A 44 -12.72 -6.93 12.31
C SER A 44 -12.69 -7.44 10.86
N LEU A 45 -11.59 -7.21 10.13
CA LEU A 45 -11.41 -7.64 8.74
C LEU A 45 -11.38 -9.17 8.60
N ILE A 46 -10.68 -9.86 9.50
CA ILE A 46 -10.54 -11.33 9.48
C ILE A 46 -11.53 -12.05 10.40
N SER A 47 -12.48 -11.34 11.02
CA SER A 47 -13.52 -11.92 11.86
C SER A 47 -14.26 -13.06 11.12
N PRO A 48 -14.54 -14.21 11.79
CA PRO A 48 -14.38 -14.47 13.23
C PRO A 48 -13.02 -15.04 13.65
N ILE A 49 -12.02 -15.07 12.76
CA ILE A 49 -10.70 -15.61 13.05
C ILE A 49 -9.96 -14.64 13.98
N LYS A 50 -9.46 -15.17 15.11
CA LYS A 50 -8.63 -14.39 16.03
C LYS A 50 -7.26 -14.10 15.40
N THR A 51 -6.70 -12.93 15.68
CA THR A 51 -5.41 -12.50 15.14
C THR A 51 -4.28 -13.43 15.57
N GLU A 52 -4.31 -13.95 16.79
CA GLU A 52 -3.30 -14.91 17.26
C GLU A 52 -3.39 -16.22 16.49
N THR A 53 -4.60 -16.67 16.15
CA THR A 53 -4.79 -17.88 15.33
C THR A 53 -4.33 -17.63 13.90
N PHE A 54 -4.68 -16.46 13.34
CA PHE A 54 -4.24 -16.07 12.01
C PHE A 54 -2.72 -16.12 11.85
N PHE A 55 -1.99 -15.42 12.73
CA PHE A 55 -0.52 -15.37 12.63
C PHE A 55 0.16 -16.68 12.98
N LYS A 56 -0.42 -17.46 13.90
CA LYS A 56 0.16 -18.75 14.28
C LYS A 56 -0.05 -19.83 13.22
N GLU A 57 -1.19 -19.87 12.55
CA GLU A 57 -1.60 -21.01 11.73
C GLU A 57 -1.69 -20.72 10.23
N PHE A 58 -1.94 -19.48 9.83
CA PHE A 58 -2.24 -19.14 8.43
C PHE A 58 -1.16 -18.27 7.81
N TRP A 59 -0.75 -17.21 8.49
CA TRP A 59 0.25 -16.27 7.99
C TRP A 59 1.52 -16.98 7.53
N GLU A 60 1.92 -16.72 6.27
CA GLU A 60 3.08 -17.32 5.61
C GLU A 60 3.10 -18.86 5.56
N GLN A 61 1.96 -19.51 5.81
CA GLN A 61 1.86 -20.97 5.92
C GLN A 61 0.83 -21.57 4.97
N LYS A 62 -0.42 -21.11 5.03
CA LYS A 62 -1.52 -21.71 4.24
C LYS A 62 -2.66 -20.72 3.96
N PRO A 63 -3.46 -20.96 2.91
CA PRO A 63 -4.62 -20.15 2.61
C PRO A 63 -5.67 -20.15 3.74
N LEU A 64 -6.36 -19.02 3.89
CA LEU A 64 -7.51 -18.83 4.77
C LEU A 64 -8.70 -18.35 3.94
N LEU A 65 -9.77 -19.14 3.92
CA LEU A 65 -11.05 -18.76 3.32
C LEU A 65 -12.05 -18.40 4.43
N ILE A 66 -12.65 -17.21 4.34
CA ILE A 66 -13.73 -16.75 5.22
C ILE A 66 -14.96 -16.48 4.35
N GLN A 67 -15.85 -17.46 4.25
CA GLN A 67 -17.15 -17.31 3.61
C GLN A 67 -18.17 -16.78 4.62
N ARG A 68 -18.88 -15.71 4.25
CA ARG A 68 -19.81 -15.01 5.13
C ARG A 68 -21.20 -14.98 4.51
N ASP A 69 -22.21 -14.78 5.35
CA ASP A 69 -23.58 -14.52 4.90
C ASP A 69 -24.14 -13.29 5.63
N ASP A 70 -23.38 -12.19 5.55
CA ASP A 70 -23.70 -10.92 6.19
C ASP A 70 -24.08 -9.88 5.11
N PRO A 71 -25.38 -9.52 4.98
CA PRO A 71 -25.84 -8.54 4.00
C PRO A 71 -25.28 -7.13 4.22
N VAL A 72 -24.99 -6.75 5.47
CA VAL A 72 -24.45 -5.43 5.81
C VAL A 72 -22.99 -5.35 5.35
N LEU A 73 -22.20 -6.38 5.66
CA LEU A 73 -20.80 -6.46 5.23
C LEU A 73 -20.70 -6.59 3.70
N ALA A 74 -21.54 -7.38 3.06
CA ALA A 74 -21.60 -7.50 1.60
C ALA A 74 -21.88 -6.13 0.94
N THR A 75 -22.81 -5.36 1.51
CA THR A 75 -23.13 -4.00 1.04
C THR A 75 -21.95 -3.04 1.25
N TYR A 76 -21.25 -3.15 2.39
CA TYR A 76 -20.06 -2.35 2.67
C TYR A 76 -18.91 -2.68 1.72
N TYR A 77 -18.58 -3.96 1.50
CA TYR A 77 -17.54 -4.39 0.55
C TYR A 77 -17.85 -3.85 -0.85
N ARG A 78 -19.10 -3.99 -1.31
CA ARG A 78 -19.53 -3.42 -2.59
C ARG A 78 -19.35 -1.89 -2.68
N SER A 79 -19.31 -1.16 -1.57
CA SER A 79 -19.08 0.29 -1.57
C SER A 79 -17.61 0.68 -1.79
N LEU A 80 -16.67 -0.23 -1.50
CA LEU A 80 -15.22 0.02 -1.58
C LEU A 80 -14.76 0.34 -3.00
N PHE A 81 -15.30 -0.37 -4.00
CA PHE A 81 -15.09 -0.10 -5.42
C PHE A 81 -16.19 -0.77 -6.26
N ARG A 82 -16.70 -0.07 -7.28
CA ARG A 82 -17.71 -0.61 -8.21
C ARG A 82 -17.28 -0.49 -9.66
N LEU A 83 -17.78 -1.37 -10.53
CA LEU A 83 -17.61 -1.22 -11.98
C LEU A 83 -18.12 0.15 -12.49
N SER A 84 -19.18 0.71 -11.88
CA SER A 84 -19.71 2.03 -12.21
C SER A 84 -18.73 3.18 -11.93
N ASP A 85 -17.79 3.01 -11.00
CA ASP A 85 -16.83 4.05 -10.61
C ASP A 85 -15.85 4.38 -11.75
N LEU A 86 -15.60 3.41 -12.65
CA LEU A 86 -14.67 3.57 -13.77
C LEU A 86 -14.99 4.79 -14.64
N LYS A 87 -16.27 5.13 -14.83
CA LYS A 87 -16.64 6.29 -15.64
C LYS A 87 -16.10 7.59 -15.05
N SER A 88 -16.29 7.79 -13.75
CA SER A 88 -15.78 8.97 -13.03
C SER A 88 -14.26 8.94 -12.95
N LEU A 89 -13.66 7.77 -12.67
CA LEU A 89 -12.20 7.63 -12.61
C LEU A 89 -11.54 7.97 -13.95
N CYS A 90 -12.04 7.45 -15.07
CA CYS A 90 -11.53 7.80 -16.40
C CYS A 90 -11.59 9.30 -16.69
N SER A 91 -12.62 10.03 -16.22
CA SER A 91 -12.69 11.50 -16.39
C SER A 91 -11.61 12.28 -15.63
N ARG A 92 -10.94 11.65 -14.65
CA ARG A 92 -9.82 12.23 -13.91
C ARG A 92 -8.46 12.05 -14.61
N GLY A 93 -8.44 11.40 -15.79
CA GLY A 93 -7.22 11.22 -16.60
C GLY A 93 -6.38 10.01 -16.20
N MET A 94 -6.94 8.81 -16.36
CA MET A 94 -6.22 7.54 -16.15
C MET A 94 -5.37 7.16 -17.38
N TYR A 95 -4.30 6.42 -17.19
CA TYR A 95 -3.40 5.93 -18.24
C TYR A 95 -3.28 4.40 -18.22
N TYR A 96 -3.18 3.81 -19.41
CA TYR A 96 -2.92 2.37 -19.55
C TYR A 96 -1.52 2.03 -19.03
N GLY A 97 -1.35 0.85 -18.45
CA GLY A 97 -0.09 0.41 -17.84
C GLY A 97 0.14 1.01 -16.46
N ARG A 98 0.00 2.34 -16.33
CA ARG A 98 0.13 3.06 -15.06
C ARG A 98 -1.04 2.79 -14.12
N ASP A 99 -2.25 3.19 -14.52
CA ASP A 99 -3.43 3.17 -13.65
C ASP A 99 -4.35 1.99 -13.95
N VAL A 100 -4.42 1.58 -15.22
CA VAL A 100 -5.33 0.52 -15.66
C VAL A 100 -4.65 -0.43 -16.64
N ASN A 101 -4.82 -1.72 -16.43
CA ASN A 101 -4.51 -2.77 -17.38
C ASN A 101 -5.80 -3.45 -17.86
N VAL A 102 -5.79 -3.92 -19.10
CA VAL A 102 -6.85 -4.74 -19.68
C VAL A 102 -6.21 -6.01 -20.21
N CYS A 103 -6.67 -7.16 -19.73
CA CYS A 103 -6.09 -8.46 -20.07
C CYS A 103 -7.13 -9.56 -20.21
N ARG A 104 -6.75 -10.66 -20.87
CA ARG A 104 -7.55 -11.87 -20.96
C ARG A 104 -6.65 -13.10 -20.99
N CYS A 105 -7.06 -14.16 -20.31
CA CYS A 105 -6.40 -15.45 -20.43
C CYS A 105 -6.86 -16.13 -21.74
N VAL A 106 -5.90 -16.48 -22.60
CA VAL A 106 -6.15 -17.20 -23.85
C VAL A 106 -5.13 -18.32 -23.94
N ASN A 107 -5.60 -19.57 -23.97
CA ASN A 107 -4.77 -20.78 -24.05
C ASN A 107 -3.64 -20.80 -22.98
N GLY A 108 -4.00 -20.53 -21.72
CA GLY A 108 -3.05 -20.51 -20.60
C GLY A 108 -2.06 -19.34 -20.61
N LYS A 109 -2.25 -18.32 -21.47
CA LYS A 109 -1.37 -17.15 -21.55
C LYS A 109 -2.12 -15.85 -21.29
N LYS A 110 -1.47 -14.92 -20.60
CA LYS A 110 -1.97 -13.55 -20.41
C LYS A 110 -1.83 -12.77 -21.71
N LYS A 111 -2.95 -12.44 -22.36
CA LYS A 111 -3.00 -11.51 -23.49
C LYS A 111 -3.31 -10.12 -22.96
N VAL A 112 -2.40 -9.16 -23.15
CA VAL A 112 -2.61 -7.75 -22.81
C VAL A 112 -3.34 -7.05 -23.96
N LEU A 113 -4.35 -6.24 -23.63
CA LEU A 113 -5.18 -5.48 -24.58
C LEU A 113 -5.07 -3.96 -24.37
N ASN A 114 -4.11 -3.52 -23.58
CA ASN A 114 -3.82 -2.10 -23.35
C ASN A 114 -3.69 -1.33 -24.67
N LYS A 115 -4.08 -0.05 -24.61
CA LYS A 115 -3.79 0.94 -25.64
C LYS A 115 -2.71 1.87 -25.14
N ASP A 116 -2.15 2.68 -26.03
CA ASP A 116 -1.20 3.70 -25.63
C ASP A 116 -1.95 4.91 -25.03
N GLY A 117 -1.36 5.51 -23.99
CA GLY A 117 -1.85 6.77 -23.42
C GLY A 117 -3.08 6.65 -22.53
N LYS A 118 -4.00 7.62 -22.68
CA LYS A 118 -5.15 7.81 -21.77
C LYS A 118 -6.21 6.72 -21.94
N VAL A 119 -6.84 6.37 -20.83
CA VAL A 119 -7.92 5.39 -20.75
C VAL A 119 -9.26 6.09 -20.89
N HIS A 120 -10.02 5.72 -21.92
CA HIS A 120 -11.40 6.19 -22.11
C HIS A 120 -12.39 5.12 -21.66
N PHE A 121 -13.41 5.53 -20.89
CA PHE A 121 -14.42 4.62 -20.34
C PHE A 121 -15.13 3.77 -21.41
N LEU A 122 -15.47 4.38 -22.56
CA LEU A 122 -16.11 3.65 -23.68
C LEU A 122 -15.21 2.55 -24.24
N GLN A 123 -13.90 2.76 -24.25
CA GLN A 123 -12.94 1.74 -24.71
C GLN A 123 -12.85 0.59 -23.69
N LEU A 124 -12.79 0.89 -22.39
CA LEU A 124 -12.83 -0.14 -21.35
C LEU A 124 -14.12 -0.97 -21.44
N ARG A 125 -15.28 -0.32 -21.56
CA ARG A 125 -16.57 -1.01 -21.74
C ARG A 125 -16.59 -1.87 -23.00
N LYS A 126 -16.06 -1.37 -24.12
CA LYS A 126 -15.97 -2.15 -25.36
C LYS A 126 -15.13 -3.42 -25.17
N ASP A 127 -13.94 -3.31 -24.58
CA ASP A 127 -13.07 -4.48 -24.37
C ASP A 127 -13.65 -5.45 -23.32
N PHE A 128 -14.29 -4.93 -22.28
CA PHE A 128 -14.99 -5.72 -21.27
C PHE A 128 -16.17 -6.50 -21.86
N ASP A 129 -17.10 -5.79 -22.53
CA ASP A 129 -18.36 -6.36 -23.03
C ASP A 129 -18.13 -7.26 -24.26
N GLN A 130 -17.31 -6.81 -25.23
CA GLN A 130 -17.14 -7.50 -26.52
C GLN A 130 -15.98 -8.50 -26.51
N LYS A 131 -14.86 -8.16 -25.88
CA LYS A 131 -13.68 -9.03 -25.86
C LYS A 131 -13.59 -9.91 -24.62
N ARG A 132 -14.53 -9.77 -23.69
CA ARG A 132 -14.58 -10.49 -22.40
C ARG A 132 -13.29 -10.29 -21.59
N ALA A 133 -12.69 -9.10 -21.70
CA ALA A 133 -11.44 -8.77 -21.05
C ALA A 133 -11.66 -8.39 -19.58
N THR A 134 -10.73 -8.77 -18.73
CA THR A 134 -10.62 -8.31 -17.35
C THR A 134 -9.97 -6.93 -17.30
N ILE A 135 -10.55 -6.04 -16.51
CA ILE A 135 -9.98 -4.74 -16.16
C ILE A 135 -9.26 -4.90 -14.83
N GLN A 136 -7.99 -4.51 -14.78
CA GLN A 136 -7.18 -4.42 -13.56
C GLN A 136 -6.91 -2.94 -13.30
N PHE A 137 -7.35 -2.41 -12.16
CA PHE A 137 -7.16 -1.02 -11.75
C PHE A 137 -6.14 -0.95 -10.62
N HIS A 138 -5.08 -0.17 -10.79
CA HIS A 138 -3.99 -0.07 -9.84
C HIS A 138 -4.20 1.06 -8.84
N GLN A 139 -3.94 0.75 -7.58
CA GLN A 139 -3.90 1.69 -6.47
C GLN A 139 -5.19 2.54 -6.35
N PRO A 140 -6.36 1.90 -6.22
CA PRO A 140 -7.65 2.58 -6.07
C PRO A 140 -7.74 3.45 -4.81
N GLN A 141 -6.93 3.19 -3.77
CA GLN A 141 -6.85 4.02 -2.56
C GLN A 141 -6.50 5.47 -2.86
N ARG A 142 -5.83 5.77 -3.98
CA ARG A 142 -5.60 7.15 -4.45
C ARG A 142 -6.89 7.93 -4.68
N PHE A 143 -7.99 7.23 -4.93
CA PHE A 143 -9.26 7.81 -5.36
C PHE A 143 -10.45 7.43 -4.47
N LYS A 144 -10.37 6.31 -3.75
CA LYS A 144 -11.44 5.77 -2.90
C LYS A 144 -11.09 5.93 -1.42
N HIS A 145 -11.82 6.79 -0.71
CA HIS A 145 -11.51 7.19 0.67
C HIS A 145 -11.51 6.01 1.65
N GLU A 146 -12.52 5.14 1.60
CA GLU A 146 -12.58 3.96 2.47
C GLU A 146 -11.40 3.01 2.25
N LEU A 147 -11.00 2.75 1.00
CA LEU A 147 -9.80 1.94 0.71
C LEU A 147 -8.52 2.59 1.25
N TRP A 148 -8.41 3.92 1.22
CA TRP A 148 -7.30 4.61 1.86
C TRP A 148 -7.29 4.43 3.37
N ARG A 149 -8.44 4.62 4.04
CA ARG A 149 -8.55 4.46 5.49
C ARG A 149 -8.27 3.03 5.96
N ILE A 150 -8.68 2.03 5.16
CA ILE A 150 -8.35 0.62 5.40
C ILE A 150 -6.84 0.40 5.21
N GLN A 151 -6.28 0.79 4.07
CA GLN A 151 -4.88 0.50 3.76
C GLN A 151 -3.92 1.21 4.70
N GLU A 152 -4.14 2.48 5.05
CA GLU A 152 -3.30 3.23 6.00
C GLU A 152 -3.22 2.54 7.37
N LYS A 153 -4.36 2.07 7.90
CA LYS A 153 -4.37 1.31 9.15
C LYS A 153 -3.70 -0.04 9.03
N LEU A 154 -3.82 -0.72 7.88
CA LEU A 154 -3.10 -1.96 7.64
C LEU A 154 -1.58 -1.72 7.52
N GLU A 155 -1.13 -0.59 6.97
CA GLU A 155 0.28 -0.20 6.95
C GLU A 155 0.82 -0.04 8.38
N CYS A 156 0.06 0.65 9.24
CA CYS A 156 0.41 0.76 10.66
C CYS A 156 0.43 -0.60 11.37
N TYR A 157 -0.50 -1.49 11.04
CA TYR A 157 -0.60 -2.81 11.68
C TYR A 157 0.54 -3.75 11.27
N PHE A 158 0.88 -3.79 9.98
CA PHE A 158 1.89 -4.68 9.44
C PHE A 158 3.31 -4.13 9.51
N GLY A 159 3.48 -2.81 9.63
CA GLY A 159 4.79 -2.17 9.53
C GLY A 159 5.42 -2.32 8.14
N SER A 160 4.59 -2.48 7.11
CA SER A 160 4.99 -2.68 5.71
C SER A 160 4.04 -1.91 4.81
N LEU A 161 4.49 -1.54 3.60
CA LEU A 161 3.64 -0.88 2.62
C LEU A 161 2.44 -1.75 2.26
N VAL A 162 1.27 -1.12 2.06
CA VAL A 162 0.03 -1.82 1.68
C VAL A 162 -0.53 -1.20 0.41
N GLY A 163 -0.38 -1.93 -0.69
CA GLY A 163 -0.98 -1.61 -1.99
C GLY A 163 -2.32 -2.31 -2.20
N SER A 164 -3.03 -1.95 -3.27
CA SER A 164 -4.14 -2.77 -3.75
C SER A 164 -4.37 -2.68 -5.25
N ASN A 165 -4.96 -3.75 -5.80
CA ASN A 165 -5.40 -3.83 -7.19
C ASN A 165 -6.86 -4.29 -7.23
N VAL A 166 -7.68 -3.64 -8.06
CA VAL A 166 -9.07 -4.09 -8.30
C VAL A 166 -9.11 -4.87 -9.61
N TYR A 167 -9.77 -6.03 -9.58
CA TYR A 167 -9.98 -6.87 -10.75
C TYR A 167 -11.47 -6.97 -11.06
N ILE A 168 -11.86 -6.61 -12.28
CA ILE A 168 -13.23 -6.71 -12.77
C ILE A 168 -13.24 -7.64 -13.98
N THR A 169 -13.89 -8.79 -13.84
CA THR A 169 -13.91 -9.86 -14.84
C THR A 169 -15.35 -10.12 -15.30
N PRO A 170 -15.67 -10.00 -16.61
CA PRO A 170 -17.01 -10.26 -17.13
C PRO A 170 -17.38 -11.74 -17.00
N ALA A 171 -18.67 -12.05 -17.03
CA ALA A 171 -19.15 -13.43 -16.91
C ALA A 171 -18.63 -14.37 -18.01
N GLY A 172 -18.42 -15.63 -17.63
CA GLY A 172 -17.92 -16.68 -18.51
C GLY A 172 -16.49 -16.44 -19.00
N SER A 173 -15.65 -15.76 -18.22
CA SER A 173 -14.29 -15.41 -18.64
C SER A 173 -13.25 -15.47 -17.53
N GLN A 174 -11.99 -15.57 -17.95
CA GLN A 174 -10.81 -15.60 -17.10
C GLN A 174 -9.83 -14.51 -17.55
N GLY A 175 -9.35 -13.72 -16.60
CA GLY A 175 -8.43 -12.60 -16.85
C GLY A 175 -6.97 -13.03 -16.94
N LEU A 176 -6.52 -13.81 -15.97
CA LEU A 176 -5.13 -14.18 -15.79
C LEU A 176 -4.98 -15.72 -15.80
N PRO A 177 -3.92 -16.26 -16.41
CA PRO A 177 -3.55 -17.67 -16.26
C PRO A 177 -3.08 -17.97 -14.82
N PRO A 178 -2.85 -19.24 -14.45
CA PRO A 178 -2.26 -19.58 -13.15
C PRO A 178 -0.92 -18.87 -12.93
N HIS A 179 -0.72 -18.36 -11.72
CA HIS A 179 0.48 -17.65 -11.31
C HIS A 179 0.60 -17.62 -9.79
N TYR A 180 1.75 -17.21 -9.29
CA TYR A 180 1.93 -16.77 -7.92
C TYR A 180 2.53 -15.36 -7.88
N ASP A 181 2.23 -14.64 -6.80
CA ASP A 181 2.74 -13.29 -6.54
C ASP A 181 3.85 -13.31 -5.48
N ASP A 182 4.55 -12.19 -5.35
CA ASP A 182 5.66 -11.92 -4.42
C ASP A 182 5.23 -11.21 -3.12
N VAL A 183 3.93 -11.20 -2.84
CA VAL A 183 3.30 -10.45 -1.75
C VAL A 183 2.29 -11.29 -0.98
N GLU A 184 2.08 -10.94 0.28
CA GLU A 184 0.99 -11.46 1.09
C GLU A 184 -0.30 -10.77 0.65
N VAL A 185 -1.38 -11.52 0.40
CA VAL A 185 -2.61 -10.95 -0.16
C VAL A 185 -3.86 -11.22 0.66
N PHE A 186 -4.73 -10.21 0.73
CA PHE A 186 -6.09 -10.28 1.25
C PHE A 186 -7.06 -9.85 0.14
N ILE A 187 -7.84 -10.79 -0.36
CA ILE A 187 -8.83 -10.60 -1.41
C ILE A 187 -10.21 -10.39 -0.78
N LEU A 188 -10.85 -9.28 -1.10
CA LEU A 188 -12.20 -8.95 -0.68
C LEU A 188 -13.11 -9.00 -1.90
N GLN A 189 -14.11 -9.88 -1.89
CA GLN A 189 -15.07 -9.99 -2.98
C GLN A 189 -16.14 -8.89 -2.85
N LEU A 190 -16.26 -8.03 -3.88
CA LEU A 190 -17.06 -6.79 -3.82
C LEU A 190 -18.38 -6.90 -4.60
N GLU A 191 -18.34 -7.45 -5.81
CA GLU A 191 -19.53 -7.62 -6.67
C GLU A 191 -19.51 -8.98 -7.36
N GLY A 192 -20.69 -9.59 -7.51
CA GLY A 192 -20.86 -10.89 -8.16
C GLY A 192 -20.05 -12.00 -7.51
N GLU A 193 -19.82 -13.08 -8.26
CA GLU A 193 -19.15 -14.27 -7.75
C GLU A 193 -17.96 -14.66 -8.63
N LYS A 194 -16.93 -15.25 -8.01
CA LYS A 194 -15.75 -15.72 -8.73
C LYS A 194 -15.35 -17.11 -8.26
N HIS A 195 -15.12 -18.00 -9.20
CA HIS A 195 -14.60 -19.33 -8.95
C HIS A 195 -13.08 -19.25 -8.84
N TRP A 196 -12.52 -19.78 -7.76
CA TRP A 196 -11.10 -19.75 -7.42
C TRP A 196 -10.55 -21.16 -7.26
N ARG A 197 -9.34 -21.36 -7.77
CA ARG A 197 -8.53 -22.57 -7.58
C ARG A 197 -7.17 -22.16 -7.04
N LEU A 198 -6.80 -22.73 -5.89
CA LEU A 198 -5.49 -22.53 -5.25
C LEU A 198 -4.70 -23.84 -5.28
N TYR A 199 -3.39 -23.74 -5.48
CA TYR A 199 -2.49 -24.88 -5.60
C TYR A 199 -1.30 -24.70 -4.65
N HIS A 200 -0.61 -25.80 -4.38
CA HIS A 200 0.62 -25.76 -3.60
C HIS A 200 1.69 -24.92 -4.33
N PRO A 201 2.51 -24.16 -3.58
CA PRO A 201 3.58 -23.36 -4.18
C PRO A 201 4.63 -24.25 -4.84
N THR A 202 5.05 -23.92 -6.06
CA THR A 202 6.29 -24.46 -6.66
C THR A 202 7.52 -23.80 -6.03
N VAL A 203 7.39 -22.54 -5.60
CA VAL A 203 8.37 -21.78 -4.83
C VAL A 203 7.70 -21.24 -3.56
N PRO A 204 7.83 -21.93 -2.41
CA PRO A 204 7.27 -21.45 -1.15
C PRO A 204 7.84 -20.10 -0.74
N LEU A 205 6.97 -19.16 -0.33
CA LEU A 205 7.35 -17.80 0.08
C LEU A 205 8.18 -17.06 -0.98
N ALA A 206 7.81 -17.24 -2.26
CA ALA A 206 8.47 -16.63 -3.41
C ALA A 206 8.63 -15.11 -3.26
N ARG A 207 9.82 -14.61 -3.61
CA ARG A 207 10.15 -13.17 -3.59
C ARG A 207 9.97 -12.50 -4.96
N GLU A 208 9.51 -13.26 -5.94
CA GLU A 208 9.31 -12.83 -7.32
C GLU A 208 7.97 -13.34 -7.83
N TYR A 209 7.38 -12.66 -8.81
CA TYR A 209 6.18 -13.10 -9.51
C TYR A 209 6.53 -14.13 -10.59
N SER A 210 5.69 -15.15 -10.79
CA SER A 210 5.83 -16.10 -11.90
C SER A 210 4.50 -16.56 -12.48
N LEU A 211 4.49 -16.81 -13.79
CA LEU A 211 3.42 -17.54 -14.47
C LEU A 211 3.69 -19.04 -14.42
N GLU A 212 2.64 -19.82 -14.12
CA GLU A 212 2.76 -21.27 -14.00
C GLU A 212 1.91 -21.98 -15.06
N ALA A 213 2.47 -23.05 -15.63
CA ALA A 213 1.78 -23.85 -16.64
C ALA A 213 0.83 -24.86 -15.97
N GLU A 214 -0.42 -24.94 -16.43
CA GLU A 214 -1.46 -25.79 -15.81
C GLU A 214 -1.08 -27.27 -15.73
N ASP A 215 -0.26 -27.76 -16.66
CA ASP A 215 0.23 -29.13 -16.69
C ASP A 215 1.28 -29.44 -15.61
N ARG A 216 1.81 -28.41 -14.93
CA ARG A 216 2.87 -28.54 -13.91
C ARG A 216 2.43 -28.25 -12.48
N ILE A 217 1.25 -27.67 -12.28
CA ILE A 217 0.76 -27.23 -10.95
C ILE A 217 -0.09 -28.27 -10.22
N GLY A 218 -0.44 -29.37 -10.89
CA GLY A 218 -1.20 -30.48 -10.30
C GLY A 218 -2.69 -30.15 -10.08
N ARG A 219 -3.31 -30.84 -9.12
CA ARG A 219 -4.73 -30.61 -8.74
C ARG A 219 -4.84 -29.44 -7.75
N PRO A 220 -5.92 -28.65 -7.79
CA PRO A 220 -6.17 -27.63 -6.79
C PRO A 220 -6.14 -28.22 -5.37
N ALA A 221 -5.41 -27.57 -4.47
CA ALA A 221 -5.46 -27.84 -3.04
C ALA A 221 -6.79 -27.33 -2.44
N HIS A 222 -7.31 -26.22 -2.99
CA HIS A 222 -8.59 -25.66 -2.65
C HIS A 222 -9.32 -25.18 -3.90
N GLU A 223 -10.64 -25.37 -3.93
CA GLU A 223 -11.51 -24.93 -5.02
C GLU A 223 -12.84 -24.47 -4.40
N PHE A 224 -13.23 -23.22 -4.68
CA PHE A 224 -14.38 -22.58 -4.06
C PHE A 224 -14.86 -21.37 -4.87
N THR A 225 -16.06 -20.87 -4.54
CA THR A 225 -16.61 -19.64 -5.12
C THR A 225 -16.71 -18.57 -4.05
N LEU A 226 -16.13 -17.40 -4.31
CA LEU A 226 -16.31 -16.21 -3.47
C LEU A 226 -17.56 -15.44 -3.89
N LYS A 227 -18.36 -14.99 -2.93
CA LYS A 227 -19.49 -14.07 -3.10
C LYS A 227 -19.26 -12.76 -2.31
N PRO A 228 -20.04 -11.69 -2.53
CA PRO A 228 -19.79 -10.40 -1.91
C PRO A 228 -19.75 -10.47 -0.36
N GLY A 229 -18.72 -9.89 0.24
CA GLY A 229 -18.48 -9.94 1.70
C GLY A 229 -17.48 -11.01 2.16
N ASP A 230 -17.18 -11.99 1.29
CA ASP A 230 -16.16 -13.01 1.57
C ASP A 230 -14.75 -12.42 1.55
N LEU A 231 -13.87 -13.04 2.34
CA LEU A 231 -12.44 -12.75 2.35
C LEU A 231 -11.63 -14.01 2.06
N LEU A 232 -10.59 -13.87 1.25
CA LEU A 232 -9.58 -14.89 1.00
C LEU A 232 -8.19 -14.33 1.31
N TYR A 233 -7.42 -15.02 2.14
CA TYR A 233 -5.99 -14.77 2.33
C TYR A 233 -5.19 -15.96 1.81
N PHE A 234 -4.02 -15.68 1.22
CA PHE A 234 -2.98 -16.69 1.01
C PHE A 234 -1.59 -16.05 0.94
N PRO A 235 -0.54 -16.81 1.29
CA PRO A 235 0.83 -16.29 1.29
C PRO A 235 1.44 -16.24 -0.11
N ARG A 236 2.48 -15.41 -0.26
CA ARG A 236 3.27 -15.32 -1.50
C ARG A 236 3.82 -16.68 -1.91
N GLY A 237 3.91 -16.91 -3.22
CA GLY A 237 4.20 -18.24 -3.80
C GLY A 237 2.98 -19.16 -3.95
N THR A 238 1.84 -18.89 -3.29
CA THR A 238 0.61 -19.67 -3.52
C THR A 238 0.13 -19.49 -4.96
N ILE A 239 0.14 -20.58 -5.72
CA ILE A 239 -0.34 -20.57 -7.10
C ILE A 239 -1.85 -20.47 -7.09
N HIS A 240 -2.40 -19.58 -7.90
CA HIS A 240 -3.83 -19.36 -7.98
C HIS A 240 -4.30 -19.00 -9.39
N GLN A 241 -5.57 -19.30 -9.66
CA GLN A 241 -6.30 -18.78 -10.81
C GLN A 241 -7.78 -18.61 -10.46
N ALA A 242 -8.45 -17.72 -11.19
CA ALA A 242 -9.85 -17.44 -10.98
C ALA A 242 -10.60 -17.07 -12.26
N ASP A 243 -11.83 -17.57 -12.37
CA ASP A 243 -12.75 -17.34 -13.49
C ASP A 243 -14.13 -16.90 -12.98
N THR A 244 -14.81 -16.05 -13.75
CA THR A 244 -16.18 -15.63 -13.41
C THR A 244 -17.17 -16.63 -14.03
N PRO A 245 -18.03 -17.29 -13.25
CA PRO A 245 -19.03 -18.22 -13.79
C PRO A 245 -19.95 -17.61 -14.85
N SER A 246 -20.47 -18.44 -15.74
CA SER A 246 -21.51 -18.05 -16.69
C SER A 246 -22.84 -17.76 -15.98
N GLY A 247 -23.68 -16.89 -16.54
CA GLY A 247 -25.02 -16.57 -16.01
C GLY A 247 -25.09 -15.41 -15.02
N LEU A 248 -23.95 -14.91 -14.55
CA LEU A 248 -23.84 -13.67 -13.77
C LEU A 248 -23.58 -12.46 -14.68
N ALA A 249 -23.54 -11.24 -14.13
CA ALA A 249 -23.14 -10.04 -14.88
C ALA A 249 -21.60 -9.93 -14.98
N HIS A 250 -20.93 -9.91 -13.84
CA HIS A 250 -19.47 -9.78 -13.70
C HIS A 250 -19.05 -10.16 -12.27
N SER A 251 -17.74 -10.26 -12.05
CA SER A 251 -17.14 -10.27 -10.72
C SER A 251 -16.24 -9.04 -10.53
N THR A 252 -16.28 -8.45 -9.34
CA THR A 252 -15.35 -7.42 -8.88
C THR A 252 -14.74 -7.87 -7.54
N HIS A 253 -13.42 -7.89 -7.43
CA HIS A 253 -12.73 -8.00 -6.14
C HIS A 253 -11.61 -6.96 -6.04
N VAL A 254 -11.21 -6.63 -4.82
CA VAL A 254 -9.95 -5.93 -4.53
C VAL A 254 -8.99 -6.89 -3.85
N THR A 255 -7.76 -6.92 -4.34
CA THR A 255 -6.63 -7.60 -3.70
C THR A 255 -5.82 -6.55 -2.98
N ILE A 256 -5.83 -6.59 -1.66
CA ILE A 256 -4.95 -5.80 -0.79
C ILE A 256 -3.66 -6.62 -0.59
N SER A 257 -2.50 -6.01 -0.80
CA SER A 257 -1.21 -6.71 -0.82
C SER A 257 -0.16 -6.00 0.04
N THR A 258 0.64 -6.77 0.76
CA THR A 258 1.70 -6.25 1.65
C THR A 258 2.91 -7.20 1.72
N TYR A 259 3.91 -6.85 2.53
CA TYR A 259 5.10 -7.68 2.81
C TYR A 259 6.03 -7.96 1.62
N GLN A 260 5.94 -7.15 0.56
CA GLN A 260 6.92 -7.20 -0.53
C GLN A 260 8.31 -6.89 0.03
N SER A 261 9.29 -7.75 -0.28
CA SER A 261 10.69 -7.59 0.16
C SER A 261 10.85 -7.30 1.66
N SER A 262 9.99 -7.90 2.49
CA SER A 262 9.98 -7.73 3.95
C SER A 262 10.42 -9.02 4.67
N SER A 263 11.36 -9.76 4.10
CA SER A 263 11.85 -11.04 4.66
C SER A 263 13.02 -10.84 5.63
N TRP A 264 13.33 -11.86 6.44
CA TRP A 264 14.56 -11.88 7.25
C TRP A 264 15.83 -11.67 6.42
N GLY A 265 15.85 -12.11 5.16
CA GLY A 265 16.99 -11.87 4.26
C GLY A 265 17.14 -10.41 3.88
N ASP A 266 16.02 -9.71 3.64
CA ASP A 266 16.00 -8.26 3.37
C ASP A 266 16.47 -7.50 4.61
N PHE A 267 15.91 -7.83 5.79
CA PHE A 267 16.28 -7.21 7.05
C PHE A 267 17.75 -7.45 7.43
N LEU A 268 18.27 -8.66 7.20
CA LEU A 268 19.68 -8.97 7.46
C LEU A 268 20.60 -8.18 6.54
N LEU A 269 20.26 -8.06 5.25
CA LEU A 269 21.06 -7.29 4.30
C LEU A 269 21.12 -5.80 4.69
N ASP A 270 19.97 -5.24 5.08
CA ASP A 270 19.87 -3.86 5.58
C ASP A 270 20.67 -3.67 6.89
N THR A 271 20.49 -4.58 7.85
CA THR A 271 21.16 -4.52 9.16
C THR A 271 22.67 -4.71 9.06
N VAL A 272 23.15 -5.68 8.28
CA VAL A 272 24.60 -5.92 8.09
C VAL A 272 25.25 -4.73 7.43
N SER A 273 24.61 -4.14 6.42
CA SER A 273 25.07 -2.89 5.81
C SER A 273 25.25 -1.81 6.89
N GLY A 274 24.22 -1.56 7.70
CA GLY A 274 24.28 -0.62 8.81
C GLY A 274 25.39 -0.92 9.83
N LEU A 275 25.49 -2.17 10.31
CA LEU A 275 26.49 -2.61 11.29
C LEU A 275 27.92 -2.50 10.77
N VAL A 276 28.17 -2.88 9.52
CA VAL A 276 29.49 -2.76 8.90
C VAL A 276 29.90 -1.29 8.85
N PHE A 277 29.03 -0.41 8.35
CA PHE A 277 29.33 1.02 8.30
C PHE A 277 29.44 1.67 9.69
N ASP A 278 28.67 1.22 10.68
CA ASP A 278 28.76 1.76 12.04
C ASP A 278 29.98 1.27 12.82
N THR A 279 30.32 -0.01 12.72
CA THR A 279 31.48 -0.60 13.39
C THR A 279 32.78 -0.10 12.77
N ALA A 280 32.80 0.07 11.44
CA ALA A 280 33.91 0.69 10.74
C ALA A 280 34.22 2.11 11.25
N LYS A 281 33.35 2.79 12.01
CA LYS A 281 33.71 4.10 12.59
C LYS A 281 34.57 3.99 13.84
N ALA A 282 34.59 2.83 14.51
CA ALA A 282 35.42 2.56 15.69
C ALA A 282 36.59 1.61 15.37
N ASP A 283 36.37 0.58 14.54
CA ASP A 283 37.36 -0.44 14.20
C ASP A 283 38.12 -0.14 12.90
N VAL A 284 39.46 -0.11 12.97
CA VAL A 284 40.33 0.22 11.83
C VAL A 284 40.46 -0.91 10.82
N GLU A 285 40.27 -2.17 11.21
CA GLU A 285 40.37 -3.29 10.27
C GLU A 285 39.26 -3.23 9.21
N LEU A 286 38.05 -2.83 9.63
CA LEU A 286 36.91 -2.62 8.72
C LEU A 286 37.03 -1.32 7.90
N ARG A 287 37.95 -0.41 8.26
CA ARG A 287 38.32 0.77 7.45
C ARG A 287 39.52 0.54 6.56
N ALA A 288 40.28 -0.52 6.81
CA ALA A 288 41.51 -0.78 6.08
C ALA A 288 41.19 -0.90 4.60
N GLY A 289 41.94 -0.14 3.79
CA GLY A 289 41.70 -0.08 2.36
C GLY A 289 41.84 -1.47 1.74
N ILE A 290 40.81 -1.85 1.00
CA ILE A 290 40.92 -2.94 0.04
C ILE A 290 42.05 -2.64 -0.97
N PRO A 291 42.65 -3.64 -1.62
CA PRO A 291 43.78 -3.44 -2.54
C PRO A 291 43.53 -2.35 -3.60
N ARG A 292 44.61 -1.65 -4.00
CA ARG A 292 44.57 -0.52 -4.95
C ARG A 292 43.88 -0.94 -6.27
N GLN A 293 43.05 -0.04 -6.84
CA GLN A 293 42.20 -0.17 -8.05
C GLN A 293 40.73 -0.63 -7.85
N LEU A 294 40.26 -0.77 -6.62
CA LEU A 294 38.94 -1.34 -6.35
C LEU A 294 37.82 -0.32 -6.03
N LEU A 295 37.81 0.86 -6.68
CA LEU A 295 36.71 1.86 -6.70
C LEU A 295 36.78 2.93 -5.58
N LEU A 296 36.56 4.21 -5.93
CA LEU A 296 36.99 5.44 -5.23
C LEU A 296 35.81 6.37 -4.82
N ASP A 297 35.93 7.01 -3.64
CA ASP A 297 35.27 8.23 -3.04
C ASP A 297 33.88 8.16 -2.32
N GLU A 298 33.48 8.92 -1.26
CA GLU A 298 34.07 9.46 0.01
C GLU A 298 32.95 9.93 1.01
N THR A 299 33.35 10.34 2.23
CA THR A 299 32.69 10.33 3.60
C THR A 299 31.66 11.42 4.04
N ARG A 300 30.89 11.19 5.16
CA ARG A 300 30.10 12.19 5.97
C ARG A 300 29.84 11.83 7.47
N GLU A 301 29.52 12.86 8.28
CA GLU A 301 29.29 12.90 9.75
C GLU A 301 27.92 12.32 10.25
N LYS A 302 27.84 11.77 11.48
CA LYS A 302 26.66 11.05 12.03
C LYS A 302 25.56 11.98 12.56
N MET A 303 24.31 11.71 12.17
CA MET A 303 23.11 12.39 12.65
C MET A 303 21.97 11.39 12.79
N VAL A 304 20.99 11.68 13.65
CA VAL A 304 19.73 10.96 13.76
C VAL A 304 18.70 11.72 12.94
N TYR A 305 18.00 11.01 12.06
CA TYR A 305 16.92 11.57 11.26
C TYR A 305 15.59 10.99 11.73
N ILE A 306 14.58 11.85 11.84
CA ILE A 306 13.20 11.45 12.07
C ILE A 306 12.42 11.79 10.82
N TYR A 307 11.93 10.74 10.17
CA TYR A 307 11.00 10.85 9.06
C TYR A 307 9.59 10.51 9.56
N HIS A 308 8.60 11.14 8.95
CA HIS A 308 7.19 10.87 9.21
C HIS A 308 6.43 10.96 7.90
N SER A 309 5.28 10.28 7.82
CA SER A 309 4.46 10.19 6.61
C SER A 309 3.27 11.16 6.60
N LEU A 310 3.13 12.05 7.59
CA LEU A 310 2.00 13.01 7.68
C LEU A 310 1.83 13.90 6.44
N LYS A 311 2.92 14.14 5.69
CA LYS A 311 2.94 14.95 4.48
C LYS A 311 3.03 14.10 3.20
N ASN A 312 2.97 12.77 3.30
CA ASN A 312 3.01 11.89 2.13
C ASN A 312 1.77 12.11 1.26
N ARG A 313 1.99 12.08 -0.06
CA ARG A 313 0.91 12.30 -1.02
C ARG A 313 0.17 11.00 -1.28
N ARG A 314 -1.11 10.99 -0.93
CA ARG A 314 -2.01 9.88 -1.24
C ARG A 314 -2.12 9.65 -2.74
N GLU A 315 -2.04 10.69 -3.56
CA GLU A 315 -2.23 10.66 -5.02
C GLU A 315 -1.14 9.87 -5.76
N THR A 316 0.03 9.68 -5.14
CA THR A 316 1.18 8.98 -5.72
C THR A 316 1.51 7.68 -4.99
N HIS A 317 0.71 7.28 -3.99
CA HIS A 317 0.93 6.08 -3.21
C HIS A 317 1.06 4.83 -4.10
N MET A 318 2.16 4.08 -3.95
CA MET A 318 2.50 2.86 -4.71
C MET A 318 2.62 3.04 -6.23
N MET A 319 2.86 4.26 -6.73
CA MET A 319 2.97 4.54 -8.18
C MET A 319 4.40 4.64 -8.71
N GLY A 320 5.42 4.56 -7.84
CA GLY A 320 6.84 4.47 -8.23
C GLY A 320 7.43 5.67 -8.98
N ASN A 321 6.77 6.84 -9.01
CA ASN A 321 7.24 8.02 -9.76
C ASN A 321 7.21 9.34 -8.94
N GLU A 322 8.16 10.20 -9.32
CA GLU A 322 8.69 11.45 -8.73
C GLU A 322 9.71 11.23 -7.60
N GLU A 323 10.91 11.79 -7.77
CA GLU A 323 11.89 12.04 -6.70
C GLU A 323 11.20 12.91 -5.64
N THR A 324 10.48 12.27 -4.73
CA THR A 324 9.96 12.96 -3.55
C THR A 324 11.14 13.19 -2.63
N GLU A 325 11.62 14.43 -2.55
CA GLU A 325 12.57 14.82 -1.51
C GLU A 325 11.95 14.50 -0.14
N SER A 326 12.51 13.50 0.54
CA SER A 326 12.11 13.16 1.89
C SER A 326 12.77 14.16 2.84
N HIS A 327 12.00 15.11 3.35
CA HIS A 327 12.45 16.00 4.42
C HIS A 327 12.20 15.32 5.77
N GLY A 328 13.24 15.26 6.59
CA GLY A 328 13.18 14.72 7.94
C GLY A 328 13.82 15.68 8.93
N LEU A 329 13.40 15.61 10.19
CA LEU A 329 14.05 16.34 11.27
C LEU A 329 15.42 15.74 11.54
N ARG A 330 16.41 16.57 11.78
CA ARG A 330 17.80 16.15 11.96
C ARG A 330 18.26 16.54 13.36
N PHE A 331 18.70 15.56 14.14
CA PHE A 331 19.22 15.73 15.49
C PHE A 331 20.62 15.14 15.62
N PRO A 332 21.46 15.64 16.53
CA PRO A 332 22.69 14.97 16.93
C PRO A 332 22.40 13.59 17.54
N LEU A 333 23.34 12.65 17.42
CA LEU A 333 23.20 11.31 18.01
C LEU A 333 22.99 11.33 19.54
N SER A 334 23.46 12.38 20.23
CA SER A 334 23.22 12.57 21.67
C SER A 334 21.74 12.64 22.05
N HIS A 335 20.84 12.94 21.11
CA HIS A 335 19.41 13.07 21.37
C HIS A 335 18.66 11.72 21.39
N ILE A 336 19.33 10.61 21.08
CA ILE A 336 18.68 9.31 20.90
C ILE A 336 17.94 8.80 22.15
N ASP A 337 18.48 9.04 23.35
CA ASP A 337 17.85 8.57 24.59
C ASP A 337 16.61 9.39 24.97
N ALA A 338 16.62 10.70 24.69
CA ALA A 338 15.45 11.55 24.83
C ALA A 338 14.35 11.16 23.83
N LEU A 339 14.72 10.86 22.58
CA LEU A 339 13.78 10.35 21.58
C LEU A 339 13.14 9.02 22.00
N LYS A 340 13.93 8.09 22.57
CA LYS A 340 13.41 6.84 23.14
C LYS A 340 12.47 7.08 24.32
N GLN A 341 12.69 8.10 25.15
CA GLN A 341 11.77 8.43 26.24
C GLN A 341 10.41 8.88 25.71
N ILE A 342 10.41 9.73 24.68
CA ILE A 342 9.17 10.19 24.04
C ILE A 342 8.43 9.01 23.40
N TRP A 343 9.14 8.13 22.68
CA TRP A 343 8.52 7.00 21.99
C TRP A 343 7.84 5.98 22.91
N ASN A 344 8.38 5.77 24.12
CA ASN A 344 7.94 4.72 25.03
C ASN A 344 6.99 5.20 26.14
N SER A 345 6.62 6.49 26.15
CA SER A 345 5.78 7.09 27.19
C SER A 345 4.47 7.60 26.61
N SER A 346 3.34 7.38 27.29
CA SER A 346 2.06 7.96 26.89
C SER A 346 2.01 9.48 27.06
N ALA A 347 2.73 10.01 28.05
CA ALA A 347 2.97 11.44 28.28
C ALA A 347 4.29 11.59 29.04
N ILE A 348 5.03 12.68 28.79
CA ILE A 348 6.30 12.98 29.48
C ILE A 348 6.46 14.49 29.68
N SER A 349 6.97 14.89 30.85
CA SER A 349 7.36 16.27 31.10
C SER A 349 8.63 16.62 30.33
N VAL A 350 8.63 17.76 29.63
CA VAL A 350 9.78 18.24 28.85
C VAL A 350 11.04 18.33 29.70
N LYS A 351 10.91 18.65 31.00
CA LYS A 351 12.05 18.80 31.92
C LYS A 351 12.79 17.48 32.20
N ASP A 352 12.09 16.35 32.04
CA ASP A 352 12.58 15.01 32.38
C ASP A 352 13.26 14.31 31.19
N LEU A 353 13.35 14.99 30.04
CA LEU A 353 14.09 14.50 28.88
C LEU A 353 15.59 14.43 29.19
N LYS A 354 16.21 13.31 28.82
CA LYS A 354 17.63 13.01 28.97
C LYS A 354 18.49 13.81 27.99
N LEU A 355 18.50 15.12 28.17
CA LEU A 355 19.36 16.08 27.48
C LEU A 355 20.02 16.97 28.51
N THR A 356 21.16 17.55 28.13
CA THR A 356 22.03 18.23 29.10
C THR A 356 21.51 19.61 29.49
N THR A 357 20.89 20.34 28.56
CA THR A 357 20.36 21.69 28.80
C THR A 357 18.85 21.76 28.59
N ASP A 358 18.21 22.73 29.25
CA ASP A 358 16.78 22.98 29.05
C ASP A 358 16.50 23.54 27.64
N GLU A 359 17.46 24.25 27.03
CA GLU A 359 17.37 24.69 25.64
C GLU A 359 17.34 23.51 24.65
N GLU A 360 18.16 22.47 24.86
CA GLU A 360 18.14 21.25 24.04
C GLU A 360 16.78 20.54 24.14
N LYS A 361 16.25 20.42 25.37
CA LYS A 361 14.94 19.81 25.62
C LYS A 361 13.82 20.56 24.90
N GLN A 362 13.81 21.90 25.01
CA GLN A 362 12.82 22.72 24.33
C GLN A 362 12.98 22.66 22.81
N SER A 363 14.21 22.74 22.30
CA SER A 363 14.50 22.68 20.87
C SER A 363 14.04 21.35 20.25
N LEU A 364 14.33 20.23 20.92
CA LEU A 364 13.87 18.90 20.51
C LEU A 364 12.34 18.86 20.39
N VAL A 365 11.64 19.27 21.46
CA VAL A 365 10.17 19.21 21.50
C VAL A 365 9.54 20.18 20.51
N LEU A 366 10.08 21.39 20.36
CA LEU A 366 9.61 22.36 19.37
C LEU A 366 9.77 21.83 17.95
N SER A 367 10.91 21.22 17.62
CA SER A 367 11.17 20.65 16.29
C SER A 367 10.16 19.53 15.97
N LEU A 368 9.90 18.64 16.92
CA LEU A 368 8.89 17.58 16.77
C LEU A 368 7.47 18.18 16.66
N TRP A 369 7.17 19.21 17.45
CA TRP A 369 5.87 19.89 17.46
C TRP A 369 5.58 20.62 16.15
N THR A 370 6.58 21.26 15.53
CA THR A 370 6.42 21.93 14.22
C THR A 370 6.02 20.96 13.10
N GLU A 371 6.37 19.68 13.25
CA GLU A 371 5.99 18.61 12.32
C GLU A 371 4.72 17.86 12.75
N CYS A 372 3.95 18.40 13.71
CA CYS A 372 2.71 17.81 14.23
C CYS A 372 2.91 16.44 14.89
N LEU A 373 4.10 16.13 15.39
CA LEU A 373 4.42 14.84 16.04
C LEU A 373 4.18 14.84 17.56
N ILE A 374 3.87 16.01 18.15
CA ILE A 374 3.64 16.17 19.58
C ILE A 374 2.30 16.85 19.82
N GLN A 375 1.53 16.32 20.77
CA GLN A 375 0.36 16.96 21.34
C GLN A 375 0.65 17.40 22.77
N VAL A 376 0.30 18.64 23.12
CA VAL A 376 0.41 19.15 24.49
C VAL A 376 -0.86 18.77 25.24
N VAL A 377 -0.70 18.09 26.37
CA VAL A 377 -1.77 17.57 27.23
C VAL A 377 -1.74 18.18 28.61
#